data_AF-A0A7T4YDP9-F1
#
_entry.id   AF-A0A7T4YDP9-F1
#
_cell.length_a   1.000
_cell.length_b   1.000
_cell.length_c   1.000
_cell.angle_alpha   90.00
_cell.angle_beta   90.00
_cell.angle_gamma   90.00
#
_symmetry.space_group_name_H-M   'P 1'
#
loop_
_entity.id
_entity.type
_entity.pdbx_description
1 polymer ?
#
loop_
_entity_poly.entity_id
_entity_poly.type
_entity_poly.pdbx_seq_one_letter_code
_entity_poly.pdbx_strand_id
1 'polypeptide(L)'
;MPNDIPQHQHPSPQDTQRILITMRIAFVALITGQIVAALALLAFFWNRAPNPIPHLAPTITTTLIILFALITPLTFFIRMQIYKKHWKADRITPQGYLLANLIILTSQQAIFLIAVVAAALTQRYALSLIPAYLALFIQLTNYPTGKPLQPHTS
;
A
#
# COMPACT_ATOMS: atom_id res chain seq x y z
N MET A 1 45.11 14.25 -13.95
CA MET A 1 43.72 14.64 -14.29
C MET A 1 42.95 14.68 -12.98
N PRO A 2 42.37 15.82 -12.56
CA PRO A 2 41.57 15.88 -11.35
C PRO A 2 40.32 15.02 -11.56
N ASN A 3 40.10 14.04 -10.70
CA ASN A 3 38.83 13.32 -10.64
C ASN A 3 37.83 14.25 -9.94
N ASP A 4 37.01 14.93 -10.73
CA ASP A 4 35.81 15.60 -10.21
C ASP A 4 34.83 14.52 -9.77
N ILE A 5 34.98 14.05 -8.53
CA ILE A 5 33.99 13.19 -7.89
C ILE A 5 32.70 14.01 -7.89
N PRO A 6 31.64 13.57 -8.60
CA PRO A 6 30.40 14.34 -8.64
C PRO A 6 29.90 14.49 -7.21
N GLN A 7 29.99 15.71 -6.68
CA GLN A 7 29.45 16.00 -5.36
C GLN A 7 28.00 15.60 -5.38
N HIS A 8 27.65 14.55 -4.62
CA HIS A 8 26.28 14.11 -4.48
C HIS A 8 25.50 15.25 -3.82
N GLN A 9 24.90 16.11 -4.64
CA GLN A 9 24.08 17.22 -4.18
C GLN A 9 23.03 16.66 -3.23
N HIS A 10 23.13 17.08 -1.97
CA HIS A 10 22.14 16.77 -0.97
C HIS A 10 20.79 17.33 -1.46
N PRO A 11 19.72 16.51 -1.56
CA PRO A 11 18.41 17.02 -1.91
C PRO A 11 18.06 18.20 -1.00
N SER A 12 17.55 19.26 -1.61
CA SER A 12 17.19 20.46 -0.88
C SER A 12 16.07 20.12 0.12
N PRO A 13 15.97 20.83 1.25
CA PRO A 13 14.84 20.64 2.17
C PRO A 13 13.47 20.79 1.47
N GLN A 14 13.40 21.64 0.44
CA GLN A 14 12.20 21.84 -0.35
C GLN A 14 11.79 20.59 -1.15
N ASP A 15 12.75 19.84 -1.71
CA ASP A 15 12.47 18.61 -2.48
C ASP A 15 11.91 17.50 -1.58
N THR A 16 12.50 17.35 -0.39
CA THR A 16 12.02 16.41 0.63
C THR A 16 10.59 16.74 1.06
N GLN A 17 10.29 18.03 1.28
CA GLN A 17 8.94 18.46 1.65
C GLN A 17 7.92 18.22 0.54
N ARG A 18 8.27 18.53 -0.72
CA ARG A 18 7.42 18.26 -1.89
C ARG A 18 7.07 16.78 -1.99
N ILE A 19 8.06 15.91 -1.86
CA ILE A 19 7.84 14.45 -1.96
C ILE A 19 6.98 13.93 -0.81
N LEU A 20 7.13 14.46 0.40
CA LEU A 20 6.26 14.10 1.52
C LEU A 20 4.81 14.53 1.31
N ILE A 21 4.59 15.73 0.78
CA ILE A 21 3.25 16.22 0.45
C ILE A 21 2.62 15.32 -0.62
N THR A 22 3.34 15.05 -1.72
CA THR A 22 2.88 14.15 -2.78
C THR A 22 2.51 12.77 -2.25
N MET A 23 3.34 12.19 -1.39
CA MET A 23 3.08 10.90 -0.76
C MET A 23 1.83 10.90 0.12
N ARG A 24 1.62 11.95 0.91
CA ARG A 24 0.45 12.09 1.78
C ARG A 24 -0.83 12.26 0.97
N ILE A 25 -0.78 13.01 -0.13
CA ILE A 25 -1.91 13.15 -1.06
C ILE A 25 -2.24 11.79 -1.68
N ALA A 26 -1.23 11.06 -2.19
CA ALA A 26 -1.43 9.72 -2.75
C ALA A 26 -2.03 8.75 -1.71
N PHE A 27 -1.52 8.80 -0.47
CA PHE A 27 -2.05 8.01 0.64
C PHE A 27 -3.53 8.30 0.89
N VAL A 28 -3.90 9.57 1.05
CA VAL A 28 -5.30 9.99 1.30
C VAL A 28 -6.19 9.61 0.12
N ALA A 29 -5.73 9.79 -1.13
CA ALA A 29 -6.48 9.40 -2.32
C ALA A 29 -6.80 7.89 -2.34
N LEU A 30 -5.84 7.04 -1.98
CA LEU A 30 -6.05 5.60 -1.89
C LEU A 30 -7.03 5.22 -0.77
N ILE A 31 -6.89 5.82 0.42
CA ILE A 31 -7.84 5.61 1.53
C ILE A 31 -9.25 6.05 1.13
N THR A 32 -9.41 7.19 0.47
CA THR A 32 -10.71 7.63 -0.06
C THR A 32 -11.30 6.61 -1.01
N GLY A 33 -10.49 6.02 -1.89
CA GLY A 33 -10.93 4.91 -2.75
C GLY A 33 -11.44 3.70 -1.98
N GLN A 34 -10.80 3.35 -0.86
CA GLN A 34 -11.26 2.26 0.02
C GLN A 34 -12.58 2.60 0.72
N ILE A 35 -12.75 3.84 1.17
CA ILE A 35 -14.01 4.33 1.76
C ILE A 35 -15.15 4.23 0.74
N VAL A 36 -14.93 4.72 -0.48
CA VAL A 36 -15.93 4.64 -1.57
C VAL A 36 -16.30 3.19 -1.88
N ALA A 37 -15.31 2.29 -1.97
CA ALA A 37 -15.55 0.87 -2.21
C ALA A 37 -16.31 0.20 -1.04
N ALA A 38 -16.00 0.57 0.21
CA ALA A 38 -16.73 0.08 1.38
C ALA A 38 -18.19 0.58 1.40
N LEU A 39 -18.44 1.84 1.04
CA LEU A 39 -19.79 2.39 0.90
C LEU A 39 -20.58 1.70 -0.23
N ALA A 40 -19.93 1.43 -1.36
CA ALA A 40 -20.54 0.68 -2.45
C ALA A 40 -20.92 -0.74 -2.01
N LEU A 41 -20.04 -1.42 -1.26
CA LEU A 41 -20.31 -2.75 -0.70
C LEU A 41 -21.50 -2.72 0.29
N LEU A 42 -21.60 -1.69 1.13
CA LEU A 42 -22.73 -1.50 2.04
C LEU A 42 -24.04 -1.29 1.27
N ALA A 43 -24.02 -0.52 0.18
CA ALA A 43 -25.18 -0.35 -0.69
C ALA A 43 -25.60 -1.69 -1.34
N PHE A 44 -24.65 -2.52 -1.79
CA PHE A 44 -24.95 -3.87 -2.30
C PHE A 44 -25.52 -4.79 -1.23
N PHE A 45 -25.04 -4.69 0.01
CA PHE A 45 -25.58 -5.45 1.14
C PHE A 45 -27.04 -5.10 1.42
N TRP A 46 -27.40 -3.81 1.38
CA TRP A 46 -28.79 -3.37 1.56
C TRP A 46 -29.70 -3.78 0.41
N ASN A 47 -29.24 -3.66 -0.84
CA ASN A 47 -30.06 -3.94 -2.02
C ASN A 47 -30.14 -5.43 -2.39
N ARG A 48 -29.45 -6.33 -1.65
CA ARG A 48 -29.34 -7.78 -1.91
C ARG A 48 -29.18 -8.12 -3.39
N ALA A 49 -27.93 -8.13 -3.85
CA ALA A 49 -27.62 -8.43 -5.24
C ALA A 49 -28.26 -9.76 -5.70
N PRO A 50 -28.91 -9.79 -6.88
CA PRO A 50 -29.47 -11.03 -7.42
C PRO A 50 -28.35 -12.01 -7.80
N ASN A 51 -28.53 -13.28 -7.43
CA ASN A 51 -27.66 -14.43 -7.75
C ASN A 51 -26.27 -14.46 -7.09
N PRO A 52 -26.19 -14.57 -5.75
CA PRO A 52 -24.92 -14.92 -5.10
C PRO A 52 -24.42 -16.29 -5.55
N ILE A 53 -23.09 -16.46 -5.57
CA ILE A 53 -22.44 -17.74 -5.85
C ILE A 53 -21.80 -18.28 -4.55
N PRO A 54 -22.59 -18.73 -3.57
CA PRO A 54 -22.09 -19.02 -2.22
C PRO A 54 -21.13 -20.21 -2.16
N HIS A 55 -21.23 -21.14 -3.11
CA HIS A 55 -20.37 -22.33 -3.15
C HIS A 55 -18.90 -22.00 -3.50
N LEU A 56 -18.63 -20.86 -4.14
CA LEU A 56 -17.27 -20.40 -4.42
C LEU A 56 -16.62 -19.67 -3.23
N ALA A 57 -17.39 -19.31 -2.21
CA ALA A 57 -16.90 -18.49 -1.10
C ALA A 57 -15.70 -19.11 -0.35
N PRO A 58 -15.67 -20.42 -0.04
CA PRO A 58 -14.52 -21.03 0.64
C PRO A 58 -13.26 -20.97 -0.23
N THR A 59 -13.38 -21.30 -1.52
CA THR A 59 -12.26 -21.29 -2.47
C THR A 59 -11.71 -19.88 -2.63
N ILE A 60 -12.57 -18.90 -2.93
CA ILE A 60 -12.16 -17.49 -3.11
C ILE A 60 -11.52 -16.95 -1.84
N THR A 61 -12.13 -17.21 -0.67
CA THR A 61 -11.59 -16.73 0.62
C THR A 61 -10.21 -17.34 0.89
N THR A 62 -10.04 -18.65 0.64
CA THR A 62 -8.75 -19.33 0.82
C THR A 62 -7.69 -18.76 -0.14
N THR A 63 -8.04 -18.58 -1.40
CA THR A 63 -7.15 -17.96 -2.40
C THR A 63 -6.75 -16.54 -1.98
N LEU A 64 -7.67 -15.73 -1.47
CA LEU A 64 -7.37 -14.37 -0.99
C LEU A 64 -6.44 -14.36 0.22
N ILE A 65 -6.64 -15.28 1.17
CA ILE A 65 -5.75 -15.42 2.33
C ILE A 65 -4.34 -15.80 1.87
N ILE A 66 -4.22 -16.77 0.97
CA ILE A 66 -2.92 -17.19 0.40
C ILE A 66 -2.28 -16.01 -0.35
N LEU A 67 -3.05 -15.30 -1.18
CA LEU A 67 -2.58 -14.16 -1.94
C LEU A 67 -2.07 -13.05 -1.00
N PHE A 68 -2.83 -12.71 0.03
CA PHE A 68 -2.42 -11.74 1.05
C PHE A 68 -1.15 -12.18 1.78
N ALA A 69 -1.09 -13.45 2.19
CA ALA A 69 0.05 -14.03 2.91
C ALA A 69 1.33 -14.08 2.07
N LEU A 70 1.23 -14.12 0.74
CA LEU A 70 2.38 -14.09 -0.17
C LEU A 70 2.75 -12.67 -0.60
N ILE A 71 1.78 -11.88 -1.05
CA ILE A 71 2.04 -10.53 -1.61
C ILE A 71 2.51 -9.56 -0.53
N THR A 72 1.96 -9.64 0.67
CA THR A 72 2.35 -8.72 1.76
C THR A 72 3.84 -8.85 2.12
N PRO A 73 4.38 -10.01 2.51
CA PRO A 73 5.81 -10.11 2.80
C PRO A 73 6.68 -9.83 1.58
N LEU A 74 6.24 -10.23 0.38
CA LEU A 74 6.96 -9.94 -0.86
C LEU A 74 7.08 -8.42 -1.10
N THR A 75 6.02 -7.65 -0.87
CA THR A 75 6.02 -6.19 -1.05
C THR A 75 6.89 -5.49 0.00
N PHE A 76 6.91 -5.96 1.25
CA PHE A 76 7.86 -5.50 2.25
C PHE A 76 9.31 -5.84 1.87
N PHE A 77 9.56 -7.03 1.33
CA PHE A 77 10.87 -7.41 0.82
C PHE A 77 11.31 -6.50 -0.33
N ILE A 78 10.45 -6.25 -1.32
CA ILE A 78 10.73 -5.34 -2.44
C ILE A 78 11.02 -3.93 -1.92
N ARG A 79 10.22 -3.41 -0.97
CA ARG A 79 10.48 -2.13 -0.30
C ARG A 79 11.87 -2.09 0.33
N MET A 80 12.25 -3.15 1.05
CA MET A 80 13.58 -3.23 1.66
C MET A 80 14.69 -3.19 0.60
N GLN A 81 14.53 -3.90 -0.53
CA GLN A 81 15.50 -3.86 -1.62
C GLN A 81 15.60 -2.46 -2.26
N ILE A 82 14.48 -1.77 -2.43
CA ILE A 82 14.46 -0.39 -2.92
C ILE A 82 15.17 0.55 -1.95
N TYR A 83 14.91 0.41 -0.65
CA TYR A 83 15.58 1.19 0.39
C TYR A 83 17.09 0.97 0.38
N LYS A 84 17.56 -0.27 0.31
CA LYS A 84 18.99 -0.60 0.19
C LYS A 84 19.61 0.05 -1.05
N LYS A 85 18.95 -0.05 -2.21
CA LYS A 85 19.44 0.52 -3.48
C LYS A 85 19.52 2.06 -3.46
N HIS A 86 18.66 2.71 -2.67
CA HIS A 86 18.55 4.18 -2.62
C HIS A 86 19.10 4.77 -1.33
N TRP A 87 19.86 4.01 -0.53
CA TRP A 87 20.51 4.51 0.67
C TRP A 87 21.77 5.30 0.30
N LYS A 88 21.86 6.56 0.74
CA LYS A 88 23.01 7.44 0.50
C LYS A 88 23.25 8.33 1.72
N ALA A 89 24.49 8.34 2.24
CA ALA A 89 24.91 9.23 3.34
C ALA A 89 23.89 9.27 4.49
N ASP A 90 23.57 8.09 5.04
CA ASP A 90 22.70 7.89 6.20
C ASP A 90 21.21 8.21 6.03
N ARG A 91 20.74 8.33 4.79
CA ARG A 91 19.31 8.50 4.48
C ARG A 91 18.92 7.88 3.15
N ILE A 92 17.61 7.70 2.95
CA ILE A 92 17.06 7.24 1.68
C ILE A 92 16.87 8.42 0.74
N THR A 93 17.18 8.25 -0.55
CA THR A 93 16.84 9.28 -1.53
C THR A 93 15.32 9.50 -1.61
N PRO A 94 14.87 10.74 -1.88
CA PRO A 94 13.43 11.01 -1.97
C PRO A 94 12.68 10.15 -3.00
N GLN A 95 13.30 9.84 -4.14
CA GLN A 95 12.74 8.95 -5.15
C GLN A 95 12.59 7.50 -4.65
N GLY A 96 13.60 6.98 -3.96
CA GLY A 96 13.55 5.65 -3.38
C GLY A 96 12.46 5.53 -2.31
N TYR A 97 12.28 6.59 -1.51
CA TYR A 97 11.20 6.67 -0.53
C TYR A 97 9.81 6.65 -1.19
N LEU A 98 9.60 7.51 -2.21
CA LEU A 98 8.35 7.57 -2.97
C LEU A 98 8.00 6.21 -3.57
N LEU A 99 8.91 5.60 -4.32
CA LEU A 99 8.70 4.33 -5.01
C LEU A 99 8.35 3.20 -4.04
N ALA A 100 9.15 3.05 -2.99
CA ALA A 100 8.97 1.98 -2.02
C ALA A 100 7.66 2.07 -1.25
N ASN A 101 7.22 3.28 -0.88
CA ASN A 101 5.92 3.44 -0.23
C ASN A 101 4.78 3.21 -1.20
N LEU A 102 4.86 3.73 -2.43
CA LEU A 102 3.83 3.49 -3.45
C LEU A 102 3.61 2.00 -3.70
N ILE A 103 4.66 1.19 -3.78
CA ILE A 103 4.54 -0.27 -3.97
C ILE A 103 3.73 -0.92 -2.85
N ILE A 104 3.99 -0.56 -1.58
CA ILE A 104 3.19 -1.09 -0.47
C ILE A 104 1.76 -0.61 -0.58
N LEU A 105 1.54 0.69 -0.72
CA LEU A 105 0.20 1.28 -0.73
C LEU A 105 -0.66 0.72 -1.87
N THR A 106 -0.14 0.61 -3.09
CA THR A 106 -0.88 0.09 -4.24
C THR A 106 -1.13 -1.41 -4.13
N SER A 107 -0.18 -2.17 -3.57
CA SER A 107 -0.37 -3.62 -3.39
C SER A 107 -1.43 -3.93 -2.34
N GLN A 108 -1.42 -3.21 -1.22
CA GLN A 108 -2.46 -3.34 -0.20
C GLN A 108 -3.82 -2.85 -0.72
N GLN A 109 -3.84 -1.76 -1.52
CA GLN A 109 -5.04 -1.32 -2.22
C GLN A 109 -5.61 -2.40 -3.14
N ALA A 110 -4.77 -3.07 -3.93
CA ALA A 110 -5.20 -4.13 -4.83
C ALA A 110 -5.82 -5.30 -4.06
N ILE A 111 -5.17 -5.78 -3.00
CA ILE A 111 -5.72 -6.85 -2.15
C ILE A 111 -7.07 -6.44 -1.56
N PHE A 112 -7.18 -5.22 -1.04
CA PHE A 112 -8.43 -4.67 -0.51
C PHE A 112 -9.54 -4.72 -1.55
N LEU A 113 -9.30 -4.20 -2.77
CA LEU A 113 -10.32 -4.15 -3.82
C LEU A 113 -10.75 -5.54 -4.28
N ILE A 114 -9.81 -6.48 -4.47
CA ILE A 114 -10.14 -7.86 -4.86
C ILE A 114 -10.99 -8.53 -3.76
N ALA A 115 -10.65 -8.33 -2.50
CA ALA A 115 -11.43 -8.87 -1.37
C ALA A 115 -12.83 -8.26 -1.27
N VAL A 116 -12.99 -6.96 -1.52
CA VAL A 116 -14.32 -6.31 -1.60
C VAL A 116 -15.15 -6.87 -2.75
N VAL A 117 -14.56 -7.04 -3.93
CA VAL A 117 -15.25 -7.66 -5.09
C VAL A 117 -15.66 -9.10 -4.78
N ALA A 118 -14.78 -9.88 -4.17
CA ALA A 118 -15.09 -11.25 -3.73
C ALA A 118 -16.24 -11.29 -2.72
N ALA A 119 -16.26 -10.37 -1.75
CA ALA A 119 -17.36 -10.25 -0.79
C ALA A 119 -18.69 -9.89 -1.50
N ALA A 120 -18.65 -9.00 -2.50
CA ALA A 120 -19.83 -8.66 -3.29
C ALA A 120 -20.37 -9.85 -4.11
N LEU A 121 -19.50 -10.64 -4.74
CA LEU A 121 -19.88 -11.80 -5.57
C LEU A 121 -20.42 -12.97 -4.73
N THR A 122 -19.82 -13.21 -3.57
CA THR A 122 -20.17 -14.37 -2.73
C THR A 122 -21.26 -14.04 -1.70
N GLN A 123 -21.48 -12.75 -1.41
CA GLN A 123 -22.32 -12.25 -0.32
C GLN A 123 -21.93 -12.82 1.07
N ARG A 124 -20.71 -13.37 1.19
CA ARG A 124 -20.14 -13.91 2.44
C ARG A 124 -19.19 -12.90 3.07
N TYR A 125 -19.75 -11.76 3.43
CA TYR A 125 -19.02 -10.57 3.89
C TYR A 125 -18.03 -10.84 5.02
N ALA A 126 -18.44 -11.55 6.08
CA ALA A 126 -17.62 -11.72 7.28
C ALA A 126 -16.25 -12.35 7.01
N LEU A 127 -16.20 -13.43 6.23
CA LEU A 127 -14.95 -14.14 5.95
C LEU A 127 -14.19 -13.52 4.78
N SER A 128 -14.88 -13.12 3.71
CA SER A 128 -14.23 -12.58 2.51
C SER A 128 -13.63 -11.19 2.72
N LEU A 129 -14.05 -10.45 3.76
CA LEU A 129 -13.49 -9.15 4.11
C LEU A 129 -12.29 -9.21 5.06
N ILE A 130 -11.96 -10.36 5.65
CA ILE A 130 -10.77 -10.47 6.53
C ILE A 130 -9.50 -9.96 5.83
N PRO A 131 -9.17 -10.38 4.58
CA PRO A 131 -8.01 -9.86 3.88
C PRO A 131 -8.10 -8.36 3.58
N ALA A 132 -9.30 -7.83 3.33
CA ALA A 132 -9.50 -6.40 3.11
C ALA A 132 -9.16 -5.59 4.37
N TYR A 133 -9.65 -6.00 5.54
CA TYR A 133 -9.35 -5.32 6.80
C TYR A 133 -7.87 -5.38 7.16
N LEU A 134 -7.22 -6.53 6.94
CA LEU A 134 -5.78 -6.67 7.16
C LEU A 134 -4.97 -5.77 6.22
N ALA A 135 -5.32 -5.73 4.93
CA ALA A 135 -4.66 -4.86 3.96
C ALA A 135 -4.83 -3.37 4.31
N LEU A 136 -6.05 -2.95 4.68
CA LEU A 136 -6.32 -1.60 5.18
C LEU A 136 -5.49 -1.28 6.42
N PHE A 137 -5.43 -2.19 7.39
CA PHE A 137 -4.63 -1.99 8.61
C PHE A 137 -3.13 -1.83 8.30
N ILE A 138 -2.58 -2.66 7.43
CA ILE A 138 -1.19 -2.54 6.96
C ILE A 138 -0.99 -1.20 6.24
N GLN A 139 -1.92 -0.79 5.39
CA GLN A 139 -1.85 0.49 4.71
C GLN A 139 -1.82 1.66 5.72
N LEU A 140 -2.73 1.67 6.69
CA LEU A 140 -2.81 2.71 7.73
C LEU A 140 -1.53 2.82 8.57
N THR A 141 -0.96 1.68 8.97
CA THR A 141 0.30 1.65 9.73
C THR A 141 1.52 2.09 8.91
N ASN A 142 1.39 2.16 7.58
CA ASN A 142 2.43 2.63 6.66
C ASN A 142 2.22 4.07 6.17
N TYR A 143 1.61 4.92 7.00
CA TYR A 143 1.50 6.36 6.74
C TYR A 143 2.88 7.00 6.43
N PRO A 144 2.99 7.85 5.39
CA PRO A 144 4.27 8.45 4.98
C PRO A 144 4.76 9.53 5.96
N THR A 145 5.44 9.10 7.01
CA THR A 145 6.01 9.96 8.07
C THR A 145 7.25 10.76 7.62
N GLY A 146 7.99 10.26 6.64
CA GLY A 146 9.26 10.85 6.19
C GLY A 146 10.48 10.56 7.06
N LYS A 147 10.37 9.76 8.12
CA LYS A 147 11.52 9.41 8.98
C LYS A 147 12.75 8.91 8.19
N PRO A 148 12.62 8.03 7.17
CA PRO A 148 13.79 7.56 6.40
C PRO A 148 14.46 8.61 5.50
N LEU A 149 13.87 9.80 5.35
CA LEU A 149 14.45 10.92 4.60
C LEU A 149 15.35 11.80 5.48
N GLN A 150 15.27 11.64 6.79
CA GLN A 150 16.06 12.40 7.76
C GLN A 150 17.38 11.65 8.00
N PRO A 151 18.52 12.38 8.10
CA PRO A 151 19.77 11.76 8.51
C PRO A 151 19.64 11.20 9.93
N HIS A 152 20.34 10.11 10.22
CA HIS A 152 20.43 9.60 11.59
C HIS A 152 21.15 10.63 12.46
N THR A 153 20.41 11.26 13.38
CA THR A 153 20.98 12.05 14.46
C THR A 153 21.38 11.06 15.55
N SER A 154 22.65 10.64 15.52
CA SER A 154 23.29 9.86 16.60
C SER A 154 23.57 10.75 17.80
#